data_AF-A0A1S3QFT1-F1
#
_entry.id   AF-A0A1S3QFT1-F1
#
_cell.length_a   1.000
_cell.length_b   1.000
_cell.length_c   1.000
_cell.angle_alpha   90.00
_cell.angle_beta   90.00
_cell.angle_gamma   90.00
#
_symmetry.space_group_name_H-M   'P 1'
#
loop_
_entity.id
_entity.type
_entity.pdbx_description
1 polymer ?
#
loop_
_entity_poly.entity_id
_entity_poly.type
_entity_poly.pdbx_seq_one_letter_code
_entity_poly.pdbx_strand_id
1 'polypeptide(L)'
;MQARTRYDTRTQEMMTDTFREDQEVMTDTRREDQEVMTDTHNYAEDDPVPCAFAGHGRQCVVNGSECRGKWAGPNGGITNFDNFFFAMLTVFQCITMEGWTDVLYWMNDAIGFEMPWVYFVSLVVFGSFFVLNLVLGVLSGEFSKEREKAQARGDFQKLREKQQMEEDLSGYMDWITQAEDMDEFDEDGNRREYP
;
A
#
# COMPACT_ATOMS: atom_id res chain seq x y z
N MET A 1 -88.93 -0.87 -3.05
CA MET A 1 -88.69 -2.11 -3.81
C MET A 1 -87.58 -1.85 -4.81
N GLN A 2 -86.58 -2.73 -4.83
CA GLN A 2 -85.29 -2.59 -5.51
C GLN A 2 -85.36 -2.98 -6.99
N ALA A 3 -84.60 -2.28 -7.84
CA ALA A 3 -84.24 -2.77 -9.18
C ALA A 3 -82.75 -3.14 -9.16
N ARG A 4 -82.44 -4.43 -9.20
CA ARG A 4 -81.09 -4.99 -9.37
C ARG A 4 -80.76 -4.99 -10.87
N THR A 5 -79.76 -4.23 -11.30
CA THR A 5 -79.14 -4.38 -12.63
C THR A 5 -78.34 -5.67 -12.67
N ARG A 6 -78.71 -6.56 -13.59
CA ARG A 6 -78.07 -7.84 -13.85
C ARG A 6 -76.83 -7.59 -14.71
N TYR A 7 -75.65 -7.46 -14.09
CA TYR A 7 -74.38 -7.51 -14.84
C TYR A 7 -74.20 -8.93 -15.40
N ASP A 8 -73.93 -9.02 -16.70
CA ASP A 8 -73.79 -10.28 -17.45
C ASP A 8 -72.54 -11.04 -16.99
N THR A 9 -72.71 -12.28 -16.52
CA THR A 9 -71.65 -13.18 -16.05
C THR A 9 -70.51 -13.33 -17.05
N ARG A 10 -70.81 -13.28 -18.36
CA ARG A 10 -69.82 -13.38 -19.43
C ARG A 10 -68.84 -12.19 -19.46
N THR A 11 -69.30 -11.02 -19.04
CA THR A 11 -68.46 -9.80 -18.97
C THR A 11 -67.54 -9.85 -17.75
N GLN A 12 -67.99 -10.50 -16.67
CA GLN A 12 -67.20 -10.68 -15.46
C GLN A 12 -66.08 -11.72 -15.66
N GLU A 13 -66.38 -12.82 -16.37
CA GLU A 13 -65.39 -13.84 -16.77
C GLU A 13 -64.31 -13.27 -17.70
N MET A 14 -64.70 -12.49 -18.71
CA MET A 14 -63.76 -11.84 -19.64
C MET A 14 -62.85 -10.84 -18.92
N MET A 15 -63.37 -10.08 -17.95
CA MET A 15 -62.57 -9.16 -17.15
C MET A 15 -61.60 -9.91 -16.22
N THR A 16 -62.00 -11.06 -15.65
CA THR A 16 -61.09 -11.88 -14.85
C THR A 16 -60.01 -12.58 -15.67
N ASP A 17 -60.31 -13.02 -16.89
CA ASP A 17 -59.30 -13.59 -17.79
C ASP A 17 -58.32 -12.51 -18.27
N THR A 18 -58.80 -11.33 -18.65
CA THR A 18 -57.93 -10.20 -19.01
C THR A 18 -57.01 -9.84 -17.84
N PHE A 19 -57.54 -9.81 -16.60
CA PHE A 19 -56.74 -9.52 -15.41
C PHE A 19 -55.73 -10.64 -15.09
N ARG A 20 -56.05 -11.90 -15.40
CA ARG A 20 -55.15 -13.04 -15.24
C ARG A 20 -54.04 -13.03 -16.30
N GLU A 21 -54.37 -12.70 -17.55
CA GLU A 21 -53.41 -12.48 -18.63
C GLU A 21 -52.49 -11.30 -18.30
N ASP A 22 -53.02 -10.17 -17.82
CA ASP A 22 -52.22 -9.02 -17.39
C ASP A 22 -51.28 -9.37 -16.22
N GLN A 23 -51.72 -10.24 -15.30
CA GLN A 23 -50.90 -10.71 -14.18
C GLN A 23 -49.84 -11.74 -14.62
N GLU A 24 -50.15 -12.60 -15.60
CA GLU A 24 -49.19 -13.50 -16.25
C GLU A 24 -48.14 -12.69 -17.03
N VAL A 25 -48.54 -11.70 -17.84
CA VAL A 25 -47.64 -10.79 -18.55
C VAL A 25 -46.77 -10.00 -17.58
N MET A 26 -47.32 -9.48 -16.47
CA MET A 26 -46.54 -8.74 -15.47
C MET A 26 -45.56 -9.65 -14.70
N THR A 27 -45.92 -10.92 -14.46
CA THR A 27 -45.01 -11.88 -13.82
C THR A 27 -43.96 -12.43 -14.77
N ASP A 28 -44.27 -12.49 -16.07
CA ASP A 28 -43.32 -12.83 -17.13
C ASP A 28 -42.35 -11.68 -17.40
N THR A 29 -42.84 -10.44 -17.48
CA THR A 29 -41.99 -9.24 -17.56
C THR A 29 -41.05 -9.16 -16.35
N ARG A 30 -41.55 -9.44 -15.13
CA ARG A 30 -40.70 -9.49 -13.93
C ARG A 30 -39.68 -10.64 -13.96
N ARG A 31 -40.02 -11.77 -14.59
CA ARG A 31 -39.10 -12.91 -14.76
C ARG A 31 -38.03 -12.59 -15.81
N GLU A 32 -38.41 -11.98 -16.94
CA GLU A 32 -37.50 -11.44 -17.94
C GLU A 32 -36.59 -10.36 -17.34
N ASP A 33 -37.13 -9.42 -16.54
CA ASP A 33 -36.37 -8.39 -15.84
C ASP A 33 -35.38 -8.98 -14.82
N GLN A 34 -35.75 -10.09 -14.16
CA GLN A 34 -34.92 -10.77 -13.17
C GLN A 34 -33.86 -11.70 -13.80
N GLU A 35 -34.13 -12.28 -14.96
CA GLU A 35 -33.13 -12.99 -15.79
C GLU A 35 -32.17 -12.00 -16.46
N VAL A 36 -32.66 -10.84 -16.92
CA VAL A 36 -31.82 -9.75 -17.47
C VAL A 36 -30.92 -9.12 -16.38
N MET A 37 -31.38 -9.01 -15.13
CA MET A 37 -30.57 -8.51 -14.01
C MET A 37 -29.59 -9.53 -13.40
N THR A 38 -29.68 -10.82 -13.71
CA THR A 38 -28.80 -11.84 -13.10
C THR A 38 -27.63 -12.28 -13.95
N ASP A 39 -27.48 -11.77 -15.18
CA ASP A 39 -26.33 -12.14 -16.05
C ASP A 39 -25.63 -10.95 -16.74
N THR A 40 -25.96 -9.70 -16.39
CA THR A 40 -25.31 -8.50 -16.97
C THR A 40 -24.62 -7.57 -15.97
N HIS A 41 -24.75 -7.83 -14.66
CA HIS A 41 -24.10 -7.06 -13.59
C HIS A 41 -22.76 -7.64 -13.10
N ASN A 42 -21.95 -8.23 -14.00
CA ASN A 42 -20.56 -8.64 -13.67
C ASN A 42 -19.56 -8.33 -14.80
N TYR A 43 -19.84 -7.37 -15.69
CA TYR A 43 -18.89 -6.97 -16.75
C TYR A 43 -18.77 -5.46 -16.97
N ALA A 44 -19.55 -4.64 -16.24
CA ALA A 44 -19.55 -3.19 -16.41
C ALA A 44 -18.66 -2.44 -15.39
N GLU A 45 -18.16 -3.13 -14.36
CA GLU A 45 -17.28 -2.57 -13.32
C GLU A 45 -15.82 -3.06 -13.41
N ASP A 46 -15.51 -3.99 -14.32
CA ASP A 46 -14.14 -4.45 -14.55
C ASP A 46 -13.44 -3.56 -15.58
N ASP A 47 -12.23 -3.11 -15.26
CA ASP A 47 -11.38 -2.35 -16.19
C ASP A 47 -11.14 -3.17 -17.48
N PRO A 48 -11.15 -2.53 -18.66
CA PRO A 48 -10.94 -3.23 -19.92
C PRO A 48 -9.55 -3.88 -19.93
N VAL A 49 -9.52 -5.16 -20.29
CA VAL A 49 -8.29 -5.98 -20.31
C VAL A 49 -7.83 -6.30 -21.73
N PRO A 50 -6.52 -6.56 -21.94
CA PRO A 50 -6.00 -6.94 -23.25
C PRO A 50 -6.61 -8.25 -23.77
N CYS A 51 -6.72 -8.35 -25.10
CA CYS A 51 -7.13 -9.57 -25.79
C CYS A 51 -6.28 -9.81 -27.04
N ALA A 52 -6.11 -11.07 -27.43
CA ALA A 52 -5.28 -11.49 -28.55
C ALA A 52 -6.14 -12.06 -29.70
N PHE A 53 -5.86 -11.62 -30.92
CA PHE A 53 -6.53 -12.13 -32.14
C PHE A 53 -6.11 -13.56 -32.49
N ALA A 54 -4.87 -13.93 -32.17
CA ALA A 54 -4.32 -15.27 -32.36
C ALA A 54 -3.15 -15.49 -31.38
N GLY A 55 -2.96 -16.73 -30.90
CA GLY A 55 -1.87 -17.10 -30.00
C GLY A 55 -2.33 -17.59 -28.62
N HIS A 56 -1.46 -17.41 -27.61
CA HIS A 56 -1.69 -17.87 -26.22
C HIS A 56 -2.32 -16.81 -25.31
N GLY A 57 -2.63 -15.63 -25.84
CA GLY A 57 -3.32 -14.57 -25.10
C GLY A 57 -4.83 -14.82 -24.94
N ARG A 58 -5.50 -13.98 -24.16
CA ARG A 58 -6.93 -14.08 -23.88
C ARG A 58 -7.75 -13.90 -25.15
N GLN A 59 -8.64 -14.84 -25.42
CA GLN A 59 -9.64 -14.75 -26.49
C GLN A 59 -10.95 -14.17 -25.93
N CYS A 60 -11.68 -13.41 -26.75
CA CYS A 60 -12.98 -12.92 -26.35
C CYS A 60 -14.00 -14.08 -26.27
N VAL A 61 -14.61 -14.27 -25.10
CA VAL A 61 -15.55 -15.37 -24.83
C VAL A 61 -17.00 -14.97 -25.11
N VAL A 62 -17.27 -13.67 -25.27
CA VAL A 62 -18.63 -13.15 -25.48
C VAL A 62 -19.08 -13.40 -26.92
N ASN A 63 -20.27 -13.94 -27.11
CA ASN A 63 -20.83 -14.22 -28.42
C ASN A 63 -20.92 -12.93 -29.27
N GLY A 64 -20.30 -12.96 -30.46
CA GLY A 64 -20.25 -11.81 -31.37
C GLY A 64 -19.19 -10.75 -31.05
N SER A 65 -18.33 -10.97 -30.05
CA SER A 65 -17.20 -10.08 -29.77
C SER A 65 -15.97 -10.43 -30.61
N GLU A 66 -15.26 -9.41 -31.07
CA GLU A 66 -14.02 -9.57 -31.83
C GLU A 66 -12.91 -8.67 -31.25
N CYS A 67 -11.70 -9.21 -31.14
CA CYS A 67 -10.53 -8.41 -30.77
C CYS A 67 -10.20 -7.41 -31.88
N ARG A 68 -10.25 -6.11 -31.56
CA ARG A 68 -9.83 -5.03 -32.45
C ARG A 68 -8.56 -4.37 -31.91
N GLY A 69 -7.63 -4.03 -32.79
CA GLY A 69 -6.35 -3.41 -32.43
C GLY A 69 -6.40 -1.92 -32.08
N LYS A 70 -7.59 -1.30 -31.96
CA LYS A 70 -7.74 0.09 -31.55
C LYS A 70 -8.16 0.16 -30.08
N TRP A 71 -7.18 0.10 -29.18
CA TRP A 71 -7.36 0.36 -27.76
C TRP A 71 -6.14 1.10 -27.23
N ALA A 72 -6.35 2.12 -26.39
CA ALA A 72 -5.26 2.91 -25.83
C ALA A 72 -4.36 2.10 -24.88
N GLY A 73 -4.88 1.00 -24.33
CA GLY A 73 -4.21 0.17 -23.33
C GLY A 73 -4.80 0.34 -21.93
N PRO A 74 -4.32 -0.43 -20.95
CA PRO A 74 -4.81 -0.36 -19.57
C PRO A 74 -4.53 1.02 -18.95
N ASN A 75 -5.29 1.40 -17.92
CA ASN A 75 -5.20 2.72 -17.27
C ASN A 75 -5.26 3.92 -18.24
N GLY A 76 -6.04 3.81 -19.32
CA GLY A 76 -6.14 4.86 -20.33
C GLY A 76 -4.89 5.00 -21.23
N GLY A 77 -4.06 3.96 -21.30
CA GLY A 77 -2.82 3.93 -22.09
C GLY A 77 -1.57 4.43 -21.37
N ILE A 78 -1.64 4.55 -20.04
CA ILE A 78 -0.48 4.93 -19.20
C ILE A 78 0.46 3.75 -19.02
N THR A 79 -0.09 2.55 -18.79
CA THR A 79 0.69 1.32 -18.53
C THR A 79 1.00 0.60 -19.84
N ASN A 80 1.90 1.19 -20.62
CA ASN A 80 2.29 0.68 -21.93
C ASN A 80 3.82 0.60 -22.10
N PHE A 81 4.27 -0.25 -23.03
CA PHE A 81 5.69 -0.48 -23.33
C PHE A 81 6.12 0.07 -24.71
N ASP A 82 5.29 0.88 -25.37
CA ASP A 82 5.58 1.37 -26.74
C ASP A 82 6.55 2.55 -26.74
N ASN A 83 6.66 3.28 -25.63
CA ASN A 83 7.55 4.43 -25.46
C ASN A 83 8.48 4.24 -24.28
N PHE A 84 9.71 4.73 -24.38
CA PHE A 84 10.71 4.62 -23.31
C PHE A 84 10.23 5.21 -21.98
N PHE A 85 9.59 6.39 -22.00
CA PHE A 85 9.13 7.06 -20.78
C PHE A 85 8.02 6.28 -20.07
N PHE A 86 6.98 5.86 -20.79
CA PHE A 86 5.88 5.09 -20.21
C PHE A 86 6.32 3.68 -19.77
N ALA A 87 7.25 3.05 -20.50
CA ALA A 87 7.88 1.81 -20.07
C ALA A 87 8.62 1.99 -18.74
N MET A 88 9.39 3.07 -18.60
CA MET A 88 10.09 3.39 -17.34
C MET A 88 9.12 3.66 -16.18
N LEU A 89 8.01 4.36 -16.42
CA LEU A 89 6.97 4.56 -15.41
C LEU A 89 6.33 3.24 -14.97
N THR A 90 6.00 2.37 -15.92
CA THR A 90 5.42 1.05 -15.65
C THR A 90 6.41 0.16 -14.87
N VAL A 91 7.69 0.18 -15.24
CA VAL A 91 8.74 -0.53 -14.51
C VAL A 91 8.92 0.02 -13.09
N PHE A 92 8.89 1.35 -12.94
CA PHE A 92 8.96 1.99 -11.63
C PHE A 92 7.79 1.55 -10.74
N GLN A 93 6.55 1.56 -11.26
CA GLN A 93 5.36 1.05 -10.57
C GLN A 93 5.52 -0.44 -10.18
N CYS A 94 6.10 -1.27 -11.05
CA CYS A 94 6.36 -2.66 -10.70
C CYS A 94 7.37 -2.81 -9.54
N ILE A 95 8.43 -1.98 -9.53
CA ILE A 95 9.47 -1.98 -8.49
C ILE A 95 8.96 -1.46 -7.14
N THR A 96 7.95 -0.60 -7.12
CA THR A 96 7.31 -0.13 -5.87
C THR A 96 6.40 -1.18 -5.24
N MET A 97 6.27 -2.37 -5.84
CA MET A 97 5.41 -3.47 -5.38
C MET A 97 3.91 -3.13 -5.33
N GLU A 98 3.48 -2.10 -6.04
CA GLU A 98 2.08 -1.68 -6.11
C GLU A 98 1.54 -1.90 -7.53
N GLY A 99 0.42 -2.62 -7.67
CA GLY A 99 -0.21 -2.88 -8.97
C GLY A 99 0.65 -3.66 -9.97
N TRP A 100 1.77 -4.25 -9.52
CA TRP A 100 2.68 -5.02 -10.38
C TRP A 100 2.05 -6.33 -10.87
N THR A 101 1.17 -6.92 -10.07
CA THR A 101 0.38 -8.11 -10.43
C THR A 101 -0.60 -7.80 -11.55
N ASP A 102 -1.20 -6.61 -11.55
CA ASP A 102 -2.17 -6.21 -12.56
C ASP A 102 -1.47 -6.02 -13.92
N VAL A 103 -0.29 -5.38 -13.91
CA VAL A 103 0.57 -5.28 -15.10
C VAL A 103 0.99 -6.66 -15.62
N LEU A 104 1.34 -7.59 -14.72
CA LEU A 104 1.65 -8.97 -15.10
C LEU A 104 0.44 -9.66 -15.74
N TYR A 105 -0.76 -9.50 -15.18
CA TYR A 105 -1.98 -10.10 -15.73
C TYR A 105 -2.29 -9.54 -17.12
N TRP A 106 -2.22 -8.22 -17.30
CA TRP A 106 -2.39 -7.61 -18.62
C TRP A 106 -1.39 -8.16 -19.64
N MET A 107 -0.12 -8.38 -19.25
CA MET A 107 0.86 -8.98 -20.15
C MET A 107 0.55 -10.45 -20.48
N ASN A 108 0.12 -11.24 -19.49
CA ASN A 108 -0.31 -12.61 -19.70
C ASN A 108 -1.50 -12.69 -20.67
N ASP A 109 -2.40 -11.72 -20.58
CA ASP A 109 -3.57 -11.67 -21.44
C ASP A 109 -3.27 -11.26 -22.87
N ALA A 110 -2.23 -10.44 -23.06
CA ALA A 110 -1.78 -10.02 -24.37
C ALA A 110 -0.95 -11.09 -25.09
N ILE A 111 -0.04 -11.76 -24.39
CA ILE A 111 1.01 -12.60 -25.00
C ILE A 111 0.91 -14.08 -24.58
N GLY A 112 0.32 -14.38 -23.42
CA GLY A 112 0.23 -15.71 -22.81
C GLY A 112 1.10 -15.86 -21.56
N PHE A 113 0.91 -16.96 -20.82
CA PHE A 113 1.43 -17.15 -19.46
C PHE A 113 2.90 -17.61 -19.35
N GLU A 114 3.50 -18.15 -20.41
CA GLU A 114 4.76 -18.91 -20.26
C GLU A 114 6.02 -18.07 -20.05
N MET A 115 6.05 -16.84 -20.58
CA MET A 115 7.26 -15.98 -20.59
C MET A 115 7.19 -14.78 -19.64
N PRO A 116 6.04 -14.11 -19.42
CA PRO A 116 6.01 -12.89 -18.60
C PRO A 116 6.39 -13.10 -17.13
N TRP A 117 6.06 -14.26 -16.54
CA TRP A 117 6.32 -14.53 -15.13
C TRP A 117 7.82 -14.47 -14.79
N VAL A 118 8.70 -14.99 -15.65
CA VAL A 118 10.16 -14.97 -15.40
C VAL A 118 10.67 -13.53 -15.36
N TYR A 119 10.21 -12.70 -16.29
CA TYR A 119 10.60 -11.30 -16.38
C TYR A 119 10.10 -10.51 -15.18
N PHE A 120 8.80 -10.53 -14.89
CA PHE A 120 8.22 -9.71 -13.83
C PHE A 120 8.64 -10.16 -12.44
N VAL A 121 8.70 -11.47 -12.16
CA VAL A 121 9.12 -11.96 -10.84
C VAL A 121 10.59 -11.63 -10.58
N SER A 122 11.47 -11.81 -11.57
CA SER A 122 12.88 -11.43 -11.40
C SER A 122 13.05 -9.90 -11.27
N LEU A 123 12.31 -9.12 -12.05
CA LEU A 123 12.32 -7.65 -11.97
C LEU A 123 11.89 -7.16 -10.58
N VAL A 124 10.82 -7.72 -10.01
CA VAL A 124 10.35 -7.34 -8.67
C VAL A 124 11.34 -7.77 -7.60
N VAL A 125 11.89 -8.99 -7.67
CA VAL A 125 12.86 -9.47 -6.67
C VAL A 125 14.15 -8.64 -6.72
N PHE A 126 14.79 -8.52 -7.88
CA PHE A 126 16.07 -7.82 -7.97
C PHE A 126 15.91 -6.29 -7.94
N GLY A 127 14.91 -5.75 -8.64
CA GLY A 127 14.67 -4.32 -8.76
C GLY A 127 14.17 -3.70 -7.45
N SER A 128 13.17 -4.29 -6.81
CA SER A 128 12.62 -3.76 -5.55
C SER A 128 13.62 -3.89 -4.42
N PHE A 129 14.33 -5.03 -4.31
CA PHE A 129 15.39 -5.18 -3.31
C PHE A 129 16.50 -4.13 -3.51
N PHE A 130 16.91 -3.88 -4.75
CA PHE A 130 17.91 -2.85 -5.05
C PHE A 130 17.44 -1.45 -4.61
N VAL A 131 16.23 -1.04 -5.02
CA VAL A 131 15.70 0.29 -4.72
C VAL A 131 15.44 0.46 -3.22
N LEU A 132 14.82 -0.53 -2.56
CA LEU A 132 14.58 -0.49 -1.12
C LEU A 132 15.88 -0.37 -0.34
N ASN A 133 16.90 -1.18 -0.67
CA ASN A 133 18.19 -1.10 0.01
C ASN A 133 18.93 0.20 -0.27
N LEU A 134 18.80 0.77 -1.47
CA LEU A 134 19.38 2.07 -1.78
C LEU A 134 18.73 3.16 -0.92
N VAL A 135 17.40 3.18 -0.87
CA VAL A 135 16.65 4.17 -0.06
C VAL A 135 16.98 4.02 1.42
N LEU A 136 16.96 2.80 1.96
CA LEU A 136 17.34 2.53 3.34
C LEU A 136 18.80 2.90 3.61
N GLY A 137 19.71 2.64 2.66
CA GLY A 137 21.12 3.00 2.76
C GLY A 137 21.33 4.51 2.81
N VAL A 138 20.63 5.27 1.96
CA VAL A 138 20.70 6.74 1.96
C VAL A 138 20.13 7.32 3.25
N LEU A 139 18.95 6.86 3.69
CA LEU A 139 18.34 7.30 4.94
C LEU A 139 19.21 6.94 6.15
N SER A 140 19.78 5.74 6.16
CA SER A 140 20.71 5.30 7.21
C SER A 140 21.96 6.15 7.24
N GLY A 141 22.53 6.49 6.08
CA GLY A 141 23.70 7.37 5.98
C GLY A 141 23.42 8.79 6.46
N GLU A 142 22.27 9.36 6.09
CA GLU A 142 21.88 10.70 6.53
C GLU A 142 21.59 10.73 8.04
N PHE A 143 20.85 9.77 8.58
CA PHE A 143 20.62 9.67 10.02
C PHE A 143 21.91 9.40 10.80
N SER A 144 22.86 8.65 10.23
CA SER A 144 24.15 8.42 10.88
C SER A 144 24.92 9.73 11.04
N LYS A 145 24.95 10.59 10.02
CA LYS A 145 25.58 11.92 10.12
C LYS A 145 24.90 12.82 11.13
N GLU A 146 23.57 12.81 11.20
CA GLU A 146 22.82 13.60 12.19
C GLU A 146 23.04 13.08 13.62
N ARG A 147 22.97 11.77 13.82
CA ARG A 147 23.20 11.13 15.13
C ARG A 147 24.64 11.27 15.60
N GLU A 148 25.62 11.16 14.70
CA GLU A 148 27.05 11.34 15.03
C GLU A 148 27.34 12.74 15.57
N LYS A 149 26.74 13.79 14.97
CA LYS A 149 26.87 15.17 15.47
C LYS A 149 26.21 15.37 16.83
N ALA A 150 25.06 14.74 17.07
CA ALA A 150 24.41 14.79 18.38
C ALA A 150 25.20 14.02 19.44
N GLN A 151 25.75 12.86 19.08
CA GLN A 151 26.52 12.00 19.97
C GLN A 151 27.86 12.65 20.35
N ALA A 152 28.58 13.26 19.40
CA ALA A 152 29.82 13.99 19.69
C ALA A 152 29.62 15.16 20.67
N ARG A 153 28.46 15.85 20.62
CA ARG A 153 28.10 16.90 21.58
C ARG A 153 27.82 16.32 22.98
N GLY A 154 27.08 15.21 23.04
CA GLY A 154 26.77 14.53 24.29
C GLY A 154 28.01 13.92 24.97
N ASP A 155 28.90 13.31 24.20
CA ASP A 155 30.12 12.69 24.71
C ASP A 155 31.10 13.74 25.23
N PHE A 156 31.20 14.90 24.59
CA PHE A 156 32.04 16.01 25.06
C PHE A 156 31.55 16.61 26.38
N GLN A 157 30.23 16.75 26.56
CA GLN A 157 29.63 17.20 27.83
C GLN A 157 29.88 16.21 28.94
N LYS A 158 29.68 14.91 28.70
CA LYS A 158 29.98 13.85 29.67
C LYS A 158 31.45 13.84 30.10
N LEU A 159 32.39 14.03 29.17
CA LEU A 159 33.81 14.10 29.51
C LEU A 159 34.12 15.29 30.42
N ARG A 160 33.53 16.45 30.10
CA ARG A 160 33.75 17.69 30.86
C ARG A 160 33.16 17.61 32.27
N GLU A 161 31.97 17.02 32.41
CA GLU A 161 31.35 16.76 33.71
C GLU A 161 32.19 15.80 34.55
N LYS A 162 32.78 14.77 33.92
CA LYS A 162 33.66 13.83 34.63
C LYS A 162 34.96 14.50 35.11
N GLN A 163 35.62 15.30 34.27
CA GLN A 163 36.83 16.03 34.66
C GLN A 163 36.55 17.01 35.80
N GLN A 164 35.43 17.74 35.73
CA GLN A 164 35.04 18.66 36.80
C GLN A 164 34.84 17.92 38.13
N MET A 165 34.17 16.76 38.13
CA MET A 165 34.01 15.96 39.34
C MET A 165 35.35 15.44 39.91
N GLU A 166 36.30 15.06 39.05
CA GLU A 166 37.63 14.62 39.48
C GLU A 166 38.43 15.78 40.10
N GLU A 167 38.37 16.97 39.51
CA GLU A 167 39.00 18.18 40.06
C GLU A 167 38.37 18.59 41.41
N ASP A 168 37.04 18.64 41.48
CA ASP A 168 36.31 18.97 42.70
C ASP A 168 36.65 17.96 43.82
N LEU A 169 36.66 16.66 43.52
CA LEU A 169 37.02 15.61 44.48
C LEU A 169 38.46 15.75 44.98
N SER A 170 39.41 16.06 44.10
CA SER A 170 40.80 16.29 44.48
C SER A 170 40.93 17.53 45.37
N GLY A 171 40.21 18.60 45.07
CA GLY A 171 40.20 19.83 45.88
C GLY A 171 39.65 19.59 47.29
N TYR A 172 38.57 18.81 47.42
CA TYR A 172 38.05 18.43 48.74
C TYR A 172 39.05 17.60 49.54
N MET A 173 39.80 16.69 48.89
CA MET A 173 40.79 15.86 49.57
C MET A 173 42.01 16.67 50.05
N ASP A 174 42.45 17.66 49.27
CA ASP A 174 43.56 18.56 49.63
C ASP A 174 43.22 19.42 50.85
N TRP A 175 42.03 20.03 50.86
CA TRP A 175 41.51 20.74 52.04
C TRP A 175 41.57 19.85 53.29
N ILE A 176 41.02 18.64 53.21
CA ILE A 176 40.90 17.74 54.38
C ILE A 176 42.28 17.39 54.93
N THR A 177 43.21 17.05 54.05
CA THR A 177 44.59 16.71 54.43
C THR A 177 45.26 17.89 55.12
N GLN A 178 45.08 19.11 54.59
CA GLN A 178 45.65 20.31 55.18
C GLN A 178 45.02 20.65 56.54
N ALA A 179 43.73 20.37 56.74
CA ALA A 179 43.08 20.55 58.03
C ALA A 179 43.60 19.54 59.08
N GLU A 180 43.81 18.27 58.71
CA GLU A 180 44.42 17.26 59.59
C GLU A 180 45.86 17.63 59.99
N ASP A 181 46.67 18.12 59.04
CA ASP A 181 48.03 18.60 59.32
C ASP A 181 48.02 19.84 60.24
N MET A 182 47.04 20.74 60.10
CA MET A 182 46.91 21.93 60.96
C MET A 182 46.56 21.57 62.41
N ASP A 183 45.83 20.49 62.64
CA ASP A 183 45.44 20.04 63.98
C ASP A 183 46.59 19.32 64.74
N GLU A 184 47.62 18.85 64.03
CA GLU A 184 48.81 18.16 64.57
C GLU A 184 49.89 19.13 65.13
N PHE A 185 49.77 20.43 64.85
CA PHE A 185 50.68 21.48 65.34
C PHE A 185 49.95 22.47 66.28
N ASP A 186 50.57 22.81 67.41
CA ASP A 186 50.09 23.86 68.32
C ASP A 186 50.34 25.28 67.76
N GLU A 187 49.71 26.32 68.33
CA GLU A 187 49.84 27.74 67.91
C GLU A 187 51.30 28.27 67.85
N ASP A 188 52.25 27.59 68.49
CA ASP A 188 53.69 27.89 68.47
C ASP A 188 54.50 27.08 67.41
N GLY A 189 53.84 26.28 66.58
CA GLY A 189 54.47 25.50 65.49
C GLY A 189 55.19 24.22 65.92
N ASN A 190 54.95 23.74 67.14
CA ASN A 190 55.49 22.49 67.66
C ASN A 190 54.49 21.33 67.47
N ARG A 191 54.96 20.13 67.16
CA ARG A 191 54.11 18.95 66.93
C ARG A 191 53.47 18.51 68.26
N ARG A 192 52.15 18.34 68.30
CA ARG A 192 51.38 17.90 69.48
C ARG A 192 51.71 16.44 69.81
N GLU A 193 52.56 16.22 70.80
CA GLU A 193 52.92 14.87 71.28
C GLU A 193 51.90 14.41 72.32
N TYR A 194 51.06 13.44 71.96
CA TYR A 194 50.12 12.80 72.88
C TYR A 194 50.82 11.71 73.71
N PRO A 195 50.46 11.54 75.01
CA PRO A 195 51.10 10.58 75.91
C PRO A 195 50.81 9.10 75.58
#